data_AF-A0A257UIK6-F1
#
_entry.id   AF-A0A257UIK6-F1
#
_cell.length_a   1.000
_cell.length_b   1.000
_cell.length_c   1.000
_cell.angle_alpha   90.00
_cell.angle_beta   90.00
_cell.angle_gamma   90.00
#
_symmetry.space_group_name_H-M   'P 1'
#
loop_
_entity.id
_entity.type
_entity.pdbx_description
1 polymer ?
#
loop_
_entity_poly.entity_id
_entity_poly.type
_entity_poly.pdbx_seq_one_letter_code
_entity_poly.pdbx_strand_id
1 'polypeptide(L)'
;MAVVVELINVSKSYRRGDEFVHALRGVSFTLAGGEMVAIVGPSGCGKSTTLNLVAGVDLTHRKDHFPAQLSGGEQQRTAVARALVHRPAVVLADEPTGALDSASGAAVLRLMDELRREEGSALLLATHDDAIATAADRVIRMRDGAIEAAL
;
A
#
# COMPACT_ATOMS: atom_id res chain seq x y z
N MET A 1 14.67 8.19 -12.51
CA MET A 1 14.87 7.09 -11.53
C MET A 1 14.54 5.77 -12.22
N ALA A 2 15.17 4.66 -11.84
CA ALA A 2 14.90 3.35 -12.45
C ALA A 2 13.54 2.81 -12.00
N VAL A 3 12.80 2.17 -12.92
CA VAL A 3 11.56 1.46 -12.58
C VAL A 3 11.92 0.21 -11.77
N VAL A 4 11.32 0.08 -10.59
CA VAL A 4 11.51 -1.07 -9.69
C VAL A 4 10.31 -2.03 -9.70
N VAL A 5 9.13 -1.55 -10.10
CA VAL A 5 7.93 -2.38 -10.34
C VAL A 5 7.21 -1.89 -11.58
N GLU A 6 6.74 -2.81 -12.40
CA GLU A 6 5.86 -2.53 -13.53
C GLU A 6 4.68 -3.53 -13.51
N LEU A 7 3.46 -3.00 -13.47
CA LEU A 7 2.24 -3.75 -13.73
C LEU A 7 1.76 -3.44 -15.14
N ILE A 8 1.49 -4.49 -15.91
CA ILE A 8 0.98 -4.38 -17.29
C ILE A 8 -0.31 -5.19 -17.40
N ASN A 9 -1.43 -4.50 -17.58
CA ASN A 9 -2.76 -5.05 -17.82
C ASN A 9 -3.18 -6.13 -16.79
N VAL A 10 -2.89 -5.91 -15.51
CA VAL A 10 -3.11 -6.89 -14.45
C VAL A 10 -4.58 -6.96 -14.07
N SER A 11 -5.13 -8.18 -14.08
CA SER A 11 -6.52 -8.46 -13.68
C SER A 11 -6.56 -9.58 -12.65
N LYS A 12 -7.50 -9.49 -11.70
CA LYS A 12 -7.68 -10.50 -10.66
C LYS A 12 -9.16 -10.62 -10.33
N SER A 13 -9.63 -11.86 -10.27
CA SER A 13 -10.98 -12.20 -9.83
C SER A 13 -10.93 -13.19 -8.68
N TYR A 14 -11.81 -13.01 -7.71
CA TYR A 14 -12.02 -13.96 -6.61
C TYR A 14 -13.39 -14.61 -6.77
N ARG A 15 -13.49 -15.88 -6.44
CA ARG A 15 -14.77 -16.57 -6.36
C ARG A 15 -15.34 -16.39 -4.95
N ARG A 16 -16.56 -15.86 -4.84
CA ARG A 16 -17.28 -15.68 -3.57
C ARG A 16 -18.64 -16.38 -3.68
N GLY A 17 -18.70 -17.62 -3.18
CA GLY A 17 -19.83 -18.51 -3.46
C GLY A 17 -19.88 -18.87 -4.95
N ASP A 18 -21.03 -18.65 -5.58
CA ASP A 18 -21.25 -18.89 -7.02
C ASP A 18 -20.94 -17.67 -7.90
N GLU A 19 -20.62 -16.52 -7.29
CA GLU A 19 -20.31 -15.28 -8.02
C GLU A 19 -18.80 -15.05 -8.15
N PHE A 20 -18.42 -14.39 -9.26
CA PHE A 20 -17.07 -13.87 -9.45
C PHE A 20 -17.03 -12.38 -9.14
N VAL A 21 -16.16 -12.00 -8.19
CA VAL A 21 -15.84 -10.61 -7.89
C VAL A 21 -14.53 -10.26 -8.59
N HIS A 22 -14.61 -9.37 -9.57
CA HIS A 22 -13.42 -8.84 -10.26
C HIS A 22 -12.78 -7.74 -9.40
N ALA A 23 -11.76 -8.11 -8.63
CA ALA A 23 -11.04 -7.20 -7.77
C ALA A 23 -10.13 -6.23 -8.53
N LEU A 24 -9.54 -6.67 -9.65
CA LEU A 24 -8.76 -5.81 -10.55
C LEU A 24 -9.13 -6.07 -12.02
N ARG A 25 -9.15 -4.99 -12.80
CA ARG A 25 -9.56 -4.94 -14.21
C ARG A 25 -8.53 -4.14 -15.01
N GLY A 26 -7.52 -4.82 -15.54
CA GLY A 26 -6.53 -4.23 -16.45
C GLY A 26 -5.64 -3.13 -15.84
N VAL A 27 -5.28 -3.26 -14.56
CA VAL A 27 -4.46 -2.28 -13.84
C VAL A 27 -3.04 -2.25 -14.39
N SER A 28 -2.58 -1.05 -14.79
CA SER A 28 -1.22 -0.83 -15.30
C SER A 28 -0.61 0.41 -14.69
N PHE A 29 0.57 0.29 -14.08
CA PHE A 29 1.37 1.42 -13.59
C PHE A 29 2.82 0.99 -13.32
N THR A 30 3.71 1.96 -13.24
CA THR A 30 5.11 1.77 -12.84
C THR A 30 5.39 2.41 -11.49
N LEU A 31 6.31 1.83 -10.71
CA LEU A 31 6.87 2.43 -9.51
C LEU A 31 8.36 2.65 -9.73
N ALA A 32 8.84 3.88 -9.57
CA ALA A 32 10.27 4.17 -9.63
C ALA A 32 10.92 4.03 -8.25
N GLY A 33 12.20 3.66 -8.21
CA GLY A 33 12.97 3.64 -6.96
C GLY A 33 12.91 5.01 -6.26
N GLY A 34 12.78 5.06 -4.93
CA GLY A 34 12.70 6.29 -4.14
C GLY A 34 11.41 7.11 -4.27
N GLU A 35 10.47 6.69 -5.13
CA GLU A 35 9.16 7.32 -5.34
C GLU A 35 8.16 6.85 -4.26
N MET A 36 7.40 7.79 -3.70
CA MET A 36 6.21 7.48 -2.89
C MET A 36 4.95 7.62 -3.74
N VAL A 37 4.24 6.52 -3.92
CA VAL A 37 2.97 6.47 -4.66
C VAL A 37 1.84 6.08 -3.70
N ALA A 38 0.77 6.88 -3.67
CA ALA A 38 -0.44 6.57 -2.94
C ALA A 38 -1.52 5.99 -3.87
N ILE A 39 -2.16 4.90 -3.46
CA ILE A 39 -3.37 4.34 -4.06
C ILE A 39 -4.56 4.71 -3.17
N VAL A 40 -5.53 5.42 -3.74
CA VAL A 40 -6.73 5.86 -3.03
C VAL A 40 -8.00 5.37 -3.72
N GLY A 41 -9.08 5.23 -2.96
CA GLY A 41 -10.38 4.81 -3.49
C GLY A 41 -11.26 4.20 -2.39
N PRO A 42 -12.55 3.94 -2.68
CA PRO A 42 -13.49 3.41 -1.70
C PRO A 42 -13.08 2.01 -1.19
N SER A 43 -13.65 1.58 -0.07
CA SER A 43 -13.46 0.21 0.43
C SER A 43 -13.91 -0.80 -0.63
N GLY A 44 -13.11 -1.83 -0.87
CA GLY A 44 -13.40 -2.86 -1.88
C GLY A 44 -13.00 -2.51 -3.32
N CYS A 45 -12.42 -1.35 -3.61
CA CYS A 45 -12.05 -0.97 -4.99
C CYS A 45 -10.81 -1.68 -5.57
N GLY A 46 -10.14 -2.53 -4.78
CA GLY A 46 -8.97 -3.32 -5.22
C GLY A 46 -7.62 -2.92 -4.63
N LYS A 47 -7.52 -1.88 -3.78
CA LYS A 47 -6.24 -1.39 -3.22
C LYS A 47 -5.37 -2.49 -2.60
N SER A 48 -5.91 -3.23 -1.62
CA SER A 48 -5.19 -4.33 -0.96
C SER A 48 -4.83 -5.45 -1.94
N THR A 49 -5.68 -5.74 -2.94
CA THR A 49 -5.39 -6.73 -3.98
C THR A 49 -4.21 -6.28 -4.84
N THR A 50 -4.13 -5.00 -5.22
CA THR A 50 -3.00 -4.43 -5.95
C THR A 50 -1.70 -4.61 -5.16
N LEU A 51 -1.67 -4.22 -3.87
CA LEU A 51 -0.48 -4.35 -3.02
C LEU A 51 -0.05 -5.82 -2.89
N ASN A 52 -0.99 -6.74 -2.66
CA ASN A 52 -0.72 -8.17 -2.54
C ASN A 52 -0.08 -8.76 -3.82
N LEU A 53 -0.54 -8.34 -5.00
CA LEU A 53 0.04 -8.78 -6.26
C LEU A 53 1.45 -8.22 -6.48
N VAL A 54 1.70 -6.96 -6.12
CA VAL A 54 3.06 -6.38 -6.17
C VAL A 54 3.99 -7.11 -5.19
N ALA A 55 3.48 -7.50 -4.02
CA ALA A 55 4.21 -8.26 -3.01
C ALA A 55 4.50 -9.72 -3.42
N GLY A 56 3.82 -10.24 -4.45
CA GLY A 56 3.82 -11.66 -4.79
C GLY A 56 3.14 -12.56 -3.76
N VAL A 57 2.34 -12.00 -2.83
CA VAL A 57 1.69 -12.75 -1.74
C VAL A 57 0.19 -12.47 -1.69
N ASP A 58 -0.65 -13.48 -1.92
CA ASP A 58 -2.12 -13.35 -1.83
C ASP A 58 -2.61 -13.64 -0.40
N LEU A 59 -2.39 -12.68 0.51
CA LEU A 59 -2.70 -12.82 1.95
C LEU A 59 -4.03 -12.21 2.36
N THR A 60 -4.90 -11.83 1.42
CA THR A 60 -6.16 -11.12 1.72
C THR A 60 -7.06 -11.90 2.69
N HIS A 61 -6.96 -13.22 2.72
CA HIS A 61 -7.71 -14.13 3.59
C HIS A 61 -7.19 -14.23 5.04
N ARG A 62 -6.05 -13.60 5.37
CA ARG A 62 -5.43 -13.67 6.72
C ARG A 62 -5.44 -12.34 7.48
N LYS A 63 -6.20 -11.35 7.02
CA LYS A 63 -6.17 -9.96 7.53
C LYS A 63 -6.45 -9.83 9.05
N ASP A 64 -7.19 -10.76 9.64
CA ASP A 64 -7.71 -10.62 11.02
C ASP A 64 -6.87 -11.32 12.11
N HIS A 65 -5.63 -11.72 11.84
CA HIS A 65 -4.78 -12.45 12.82
C HIS A 65 -3.73 -11.53 13.45
N PHE A 66 -3.79 -11.30 14.76
CA PHE A 66 -2.91 -10.37 15.49
C PHE A 66 -2.07 -11.04 16.60
N PRO A 67 -0.75 -10.75 16.72
CA PRO A 67 0.07 -11.08 17.89
C PRO A 67 0.15 -9.88 18.86
N ALA A 68 -0.32 -10.01 20.11
CA ALA A 68 -0.53 -8.88 21.02
C ALA A 68 0.46 -8.79 22.20
N GLN A 69 1.00 -7.58 22.47
CA GLN A 69 1.61 -7.10 23.74
C GLN A 69 2.09 -5.60 23.71
N LEU A 70 2.00 -4.89 22.57
CA LEU A 70 2.47 -3.50 22.37
C LEU A 70 1.30 -2.53 22.06
N SER A 71 1.47 -1.20 22.23
CA SER A 71 0.49 -0.19 21.76
C SER A 71 0.41 -0.12 20.23
N GLY A 72 -0.70 0.36 19.65
CA GLY A 72 -0.88 0.42 18.19
C GLY A 72 0.26 1.14 17.45
N GLY A 73 0.71 2.29 17.97
CA GLY A 73 1.84 3.03 17.39
C GLY A 73 3.18 2.31 17.51
N GLU A 74 3.41 1.58 18.60
CA GLU A 74 4.62 0.77 18.79
C GLU A 74 4.63 -0.46 17.88
N GLN A 75 3.49 -1.14 17.72
CA GLN A 75 3.32 -2.23 16.77
C GLN A 75 3.65 -1.75 15.34
N GLN A 76 3.16 -0.57 14.99
CA GLN A 76 3.35 0.00 13.67
C GLN A 76 4.81 0.39 13.41
N ARG A 77 5.46 1.08 14.35
CA ARG A 77 6.91 1.40 14.24
C ARG A 77 7.76 0.14 14.16
N THR A 78 7.43 -0.90 14.93
CA THR A 78 8.10 -2.20 14.87
C THR A 78 7.91 -2.87 13.51
N ALA A 79 6.70 -2.81 12.94
CA ALA A 79 6.41 -3.33 11.60
C ALA A 79 7.18 -2.59 10.51
N VAL A 80 7.29 -1.25 10.61
CA VAL A 80 8.09 -0.41 9.69
C VAL A 80 9.57 -0.79 9.78
N ALA A 81 10.14 -0.85 10.99
CA ALA A 81 11.53 -1.24 11.19
C ALA A 81 11.80 -2.65 10.63
N ARG A 82 10.91 -3.62 10.88
CA ARG A 82 11.01 -4.98 10.33
C ARG A 82 10.97 -5.00 8.81
N ALA A 83 10.11 -4.18 8.19
CA ALA A 83 10.01 -4.12 6.74
C ALA A 83 11.30 -3.55 6.10
N LEU A 84 11.95 -2.60 6.78
CA LEU A 84 13.06 -1.84 6.23
C LEU A 84 14.45 -2.39 6.56
N VAL A 85 14.59 -3.28 7.57
CA VAL A 85 15.89 -3.80 8.03
C VAL A 85 16.75 -4.42 6.92
N HIS A 86 16.14 -4.98 5.88
CA HIS A 86 16.83 -5.58 4.75
C HIS A 86 17.02 -4.64 3.55
N ARG A 87 16.76 -3.34 3.73
CA ARG A 87 16.88 -2.30 2.69
C ARG A 87 16.15 -2.69 1.40
N PRO A 88 14.83 -2.96 1.48
CA PRO A 88 14.09 -3.46 0.33
C PRO A 88 14.03 -2.39 -0.77
N ALA A 89 14.03 -2.81 -2.03
CA ALA A 89 13.82 -1.89 -3.14
C ALA A 89 12.42 -1.25 -3.13
N VAL A 90 11.44 -1.91 -2.50
CA VAL A 90 10.04 -1.48 -2.41
C VAL A 90 9.45 -1.80 -1.04
N VAL A 91 8.75 -0.84 -0.45
CA VAL A 91 7.91 -1.01 0.72
C VAL A 91 6.45 -0.91 0.30
N LEU A 92 5.63 -1.87 0.73
CA LEU A 92 4.20 -1.91 0.47
C LEU A 92 3.46 -1.71 1.78
N ALA A 93 2.56 -0.73 1.83
CA ALA A 93 1.86 -0.37 3.07
C ALA A 93 0.36 -0.27 2.84
N ASP A 94 -0.40 -1.24 3.37
CA ASP A 94 -1.87 -1.26 3.29
C ASP A 94 -2.46 -0.66 4.56
N GLU A 95 -3.06 0.53 4.44
CA GLU A 95 -3.61 1.30 5.56
C GLU A 95 -2.67 1.34 6.79
N PRO A 96 -1.37 1.68 6.61
CA PRO A 96 -0.55 1.97 7.78
C PRO A 96 -1.22 3.16 8.48
N THR A 97 -1.17 3.42 9.77
CA THR A 97 -1.95 4.51 10.40
C THR A 97 -3.47 4.35 10.48
N GLY A 98 -4.13 3.42 9.77
CA GLY A 98 -5.59 3.28 9.82
C GLY A 98 -6.16 2.93 11.21
N ALA A 99 -5.32 2.45 12.14
CA ALA A 99 -5.67 2.14 13.53
C ALA A 99 -5.07 3.13 14.55
N LEU A 100 -4.51 4.25 14.09
CA LEU A 100 -3.84 5.24 14.95
C LEU A 100 -4.64 6.54 15.05
N ASP A 101 -4.42 7.28 16.13
CA ASP A 101 -4.84 8.69 16.20
C ASP A 101 -4.05 9.55 15.20
N SER A 102 -4.56 10.74 14.89
CA SER A 102 -3.97 11.62 13.87
C SER A 102 -2.51 12.01 14.14
N ALA A 103 -2.13 12.23 15.41
CA ALA A 103 -0.76 12.61 15.75
C ALA A 103 0.21 11.42 15.58
N SER A 104 -0.20 10.25 16.07
CA SER A 104 0.54 9.00 15.92
C SER A 104 0.67 8.59 14.45
N GLY A 105 -0.40 8.75 13.66
CA GLY A 105 -0.40 8.48 12.23
C GLY A 105 0.60 9.36 11.47
N ALA A 106 0.55 10.67 11.71
CA ALA A 106 1.51 11.61 11.12
C ALA A 106 2.97 11.30 11.50
N ALA A 107 3.22 10.85 12.73
CA ALA A 107 4.56 10.46 13.16
C ALA A 107 5.06 9.20 12.43
N VAL A 108 4.20 8.21 12.22
CA VAL A 108 4.54 6.98 11.47
C VAL A 108 4.84 7.30 10.02
N LEU A 109 4.04 8.13 9.35
CA LEU A 109 4.26 8.47 7.95
C LEU A 109 5.56 9.23 7.74
N ARG A 110 5.88 10.18 8.65
CA ARG A 110 7.18 10.88 8.62
C ARG A 110 8.33 9.89 8.76
N LEU A 111 8.26 8.96 9.71
CA LEU A 111 9.27 7.91 9.87
C LEU A 111 9.42 7.06 8.61
N MET A 112 8.30 6.68 7.97
CA MET A 112 8.34 5.91 6.73
C MET A 112 8.97 6.70 5.59
N ASP A 113 8.67 8.00 5.46
CA ASP A 113 9.25 8.88 4.43
C ASP A 113 10.75 9.11 4.66
N GLU A 114 11.16 9.36 5.91
CA GLU A 114 12.55 9.53 6.32
C GLU A 114 13.38 8.30 5.95
N LEU A 115 12.98 7.11 6.43
CA LEU A 115 13.72 5.88 6.17
C LEU A 115 13.73 5.47 4.69
N ARG A 116 12.61 5.71 3.98
CA ARG A 116 12.52 5.51 2.53
C ARG A 116 13.56 6.37 1.80
N ARG A 117 13.69 7.64 2.16
CA ARG A 117 14.66 8.57 1.55
C ARG A 117 16.09 8.19 1.87
N GLU A 118 16.37 7.76 3.10
CA GLU A 118 17.70 7.31 3.51
C GLU A 118 18.16 6.05 2.76
N GLU A 119 17.26 5.08 2.58
CA GLU A 119 17.58 3.77 1.97
C GLU A 119 17.34 3.72 0.45
N GLY A 120 16.70 4.73 -0.13
CA GLY A 120 16.35 4.79 -1.55
C GLY A 120 15.23 3.85 -1.97
N SER A 121 14.47 3.29 -1.02
CA SER A 121 13.34 2.40 -1.30
C SER A 121 12.19 3.15 -1.98
N ALA A 122 11.46 2.50 -2.89
CA ALA A 122 10.15 3.00 -3.28
C ALA A 122 9.11 2.70 -2.20
N LEU A 123 8.07 3.52 -2.08
CA LEU A 123 6.94 3.30 -1.16
C LEU A 123 5.62 3.30 -1.92
N LEU A 124 4.94 2.15 -1.97
CA LEU A 124 3.55 2.07 -2.46
C LEU A 124 2.60 1.91 -1.28
N LEU A 125 1.77 2.92 -1.09
CA LEU A 125 0.84 3.04 0.03
C LEU A 125 -0.60 2.90 -0.47
N ALA A 126 -1.43 2.10 0.19
CA ALA A 126 -2.88 2.19 0.07
C ALA A 126 -3.47 2.93 1.28
N THR A 127 -4.31 3.93 1.03
CA THR A 127 -4.97 4.72 2.08
C THR A 127 -6.33 5.23 1.64
N HIS A 128 -7.19 5.55 2.61
CA HIS A 128 -8.43 6.30 2.41
C HIS A 128 -8.34 7.76 2.91
N ASP A 129 -7.18 8.17 3.47
CA ASP A 129 -6.95 9.51 3.99
C ASP A 129 -6.34 10.41 2.89
N ASP A 130 -7.08 11.45 2.50
CA ASP A 130 -6.67 12.42 1.48
C ASP A 130 -5.45 13.25 1.89
N ALA A 131 -5.24 13.50 3.19
CA ALA A 131 -4.08 14.23 3.67
C ALA A 131 -2.79 13.40 3.45
N ILE A 132 -2.87 12.10 3.69
CA ILE A 132 -1.77 11.18 3.40
C ILE A 132 -1.52 11.07 1.90
N ALA A 133 -2.60 11.00 1.10
CA ALA A 133 -2.49 10.94 -0.35
C ALA A 133 -1.80 12.19 -0.93
N THR A 134 -2.11 13.37 -0.40
CA THR A 134 -1.53 14.65 -0.85
C THR A 134 -0.04 14.76 -0.54
N ALA A 135 0.48 14.00 0.44
CA ALA A 135 1.89 13.96 0.76
C ALA A 135 2.72 13.05 -0.17
N ALA A 136 2.07 12.24 -1.02
CA ALA A 136 2.75 11.35 -1.95
C ALA A 136 3.26 12.10 -3.19
N ASP A 137 4.33 11.57 -3.80
CA ASP A 137 4.88 12.10 -5.06
C ASP A 137 3.90 11.88 -6.22
N ARG A 138 3.08 10.82 -6.15
CA ARG A 138 2.06 10.49 -7.15
C ARG A 138 0.85 9.82 -6.52
N VAL A 139 -0.35 10.08 -7.04
CA VAL A 139 -1.62 9.54 -6.53
C VAL A 139 -2.36 8.77 -7.63
N ILE A 140 -2.60 7.48 -7.40
CA ILE A 140 -3.41 6.61 -8.24
C ILE A 140 -4.80 6.48 -7.59
N ARG A 141 -5.83 6.99 -8.27
CA ARG A 141 -7.23 6.80 -7.87
C ARG A 141 -7.79 5.53 -8.50
N MET A 142 -8.33 4.64 -7.66
CA MET A 142 -8.96 3.39 -8.08
C MET A 142 -10.46 3.38 -7.81
N ARG A 143 -11.21 2.86 -8.78
CA ARG A 143 -12.65 2.62 -8.70
C ARG A 143 -12.99 1.29 -9.36
N ASP A 144 -13.77 0.45 -8.68
CA ASP A 144 -14.30 -0.82 -9.19
C ASP A 144 -13.27 -1.75 -9.85
N GLY A 145 -12.06 -1.78 -9.29
CA GLY A 145 -10.93 -2.59 -9.76
C GLY A 145 -10.13 -1.98 -10.91
N ALA A 146 -10.44 -0.75 -11.35
CA ALA A 146 -9.71 -0.04 -12.40
C ALA A 146 -9.05 1.23 -11.86
N ILE A 147 -8.01 1.70 -12.56
CA ILE A 147 -7.44 3.03 -12.34
C ILE A 147 -8.36 4.06 -13.02
N GLU A 148 -8.88 5.00 -12.25
CA GLU A 148 -9.72 6.11 -12.72
C GLU A 148 -8.87 7.33 -13.09
N ALA A 149 -7.81 7.61 -12.31
CA ALA A 149 -6.86 8.68 -12.55
C ALA A 149 -5.49 8.38 -11.95
N ALA A 150 -4.44 8.95 -12.53
CA ALA A 150 -3.10 9.01 -11.94
C ALA A 150 -2.62 10.47 -12.03
N LEU A 151 -2.40 11.10 -10.87
CA LEU A 151 -2.06 12.51 -10.70
C LEU A 151 -0.68 12.66 -10.06
#